data_AF-A0A1Y4RPG6-F1
#
_entry.id   AF-A0A1Y4RPG6-F1
#
_cell.length_a   1.000
_cell.length_b   1.000
_cell.length_c   1.000
_cell.angle_alpha   90.00
_cell.angle_beta   90.00
_cell.angle_gamma   90.00
#
_symmetry.space_group_name_H-M   'P 1'
#
loop_
_entity.id
_entity.type
_entity.pdbx_description
1 polymer ?
#
loop_
_entity_poly.entity_id
_entity_poly.type
_entity_poly.pdbx_seq_one_letter_code
_entity_poly.pdbx_strand_id
1 'polypeptide(L)'
;MGFSHSYSYGLRENPEIIFTSDRTGRQKAITDKTGRFVGFPGIVKEKEWTSHLTEEGCLEPVIRYRTEFGKFDEHSYIIRWQVQPDGMYWADEDGFGMTPDEEITLYALLDLDGNYIGPFRVYKVGIKRYLEPPVVREPVRPPQPAEPPKKSRRSWIKGWWKRR
;
A
#
# COMPACT_ATOMS: atom_id res chain seq x y z
N MET A 1 -2.21 -16.54 -11.39
CA MET A 1 -3.33 -16.53 -10.42
C MET A 1 -3.37 -15.14 -9.75
N GLY A 2 -4.34 -14.88 -8.88
CA GLY A 2 -4.67 -13.53 -8.41
C GLY A 2 -6.12 -13.45 -7.92
N PHE A 3 -6.73 -12.27 -8.02
CA PHE A 3 -8.11 -12.05 -7.58
C PHE A 3 -9.14 -12.57 -8.58
N SER A 4 -10.30 -13.00 -8.08
CA SER A 4 -11.45 -13.41 -8.89
C SER A 4 -12.02 -12.27 -9.74
N HIS A 5 -11.87 -11.03 -9.28
CA HIS A 5 -12.27 -9.82 -9.98
C HIS A 5 -11.19 -8.75 -9.84
N SER A 6 -11.04 -7.91 -10.87
CA SER A 6 -10.13 -6.75 -10.83
C SER A 6 -10.75 -5.53 -10.14
N TYR A 7 -12.07 -5.50 -10.00
CA TYR A 7 -12.78 -4.49 -9.22
C TYR A 7 -14.14 -5.02 -8.76
N SER A 8 -14.75 -4.32 -7.81
CA SER A 8 -16.11 -4.55 -7.32
C SER A 8 -16.79 -3.24 -6.96
N TYR A 9 -18.11 -3.19 -7.14
CA TYR A 9 -18.98 -2.12 -6.64
C TYR A 9 -19.93 -2.74 -5.62
N GLY A 10 -19.73 -2.39 -4.34
CA GLY A 10 -20.42 -3.00 -3.20
C GLY A 10 -21.93 -3.10 -3.36
N LEU A 11 -22.56 -1.99 -3.75
CA LEU A 11 -24.02 -1.88 -3.78
C LEU A 11 -24.72 -2.65 -4.92
N ARG A 12 -24.00 -3.11 -5.96
CA ARG A 12 -24.63 -3.73 -7.14
C ARG A 12 -24.50 -5.25 -7.19
N GLU A 13 -23.39 -5.81 -6.74
CA GLU A 13 -23.08 -7.22 -7.00
C GLU A 13 -22.64 -8.02 -5.76
N ASN A 14 -22.19 -7.35 -4.67
CA ASN A 14 -21.61 -7.97 -3.47
C ASN A 14 -20.77 -9.25 -3.73
N PRO A 15 -19.85 -9.26 -4.72
CA PRO A 15 -19.13 -10.47 -5.03
C PRO A 15 -18.15 -10.81 -3.89
N GLU A 16 -18.22 -12.07 -3.44
CA GLU A 16 -17.16 -12.68 -2.64
C GLU A 16 -15.87 -12.63 -3.45
N ILE A 17 -14.88 -11.87 -3.00
CA ILE A 17 -13.60 -11.74 -3.69
C ILE A 17 -12.69 -12.84 -3.20
N ILE A 18 -12.34 -13.75 -4.10
CA ILE A 18 -11.43 -14.85 -3.81
C ILE A 18 -10.07 -14.53 -4.40
N PHE A 19 -9.03 -14.63 -3.59
CA PHE A 19 -7.65 -14.60 -4.03
C PHE A 19 -7.14 -16.03 -4.20
N THR A 20 -6.45 -16.29 -5.31
CA THR A 20 -5.77 -17.57 -5.57
C THR A 20 -4.26 -17.34 -5.61
N SER A 21 -3.52 -18.02 -4.73
CA SER A 21 -2.06 -17.91 -4.62
C SER A 21 -1.37 -18.35 -5.91
N ASP A 22 -0.49 -17.49 -6.44
CA ASP A 22 0.37 -17.78 -7.58
C ASP A 22 1.34 -18.94 -7.32
N ARG A 23 1.70 -19.15 -6.05
CA ARG A 23 2.71 -20.12 -5.65
C ARG A 23 2.14 -21.51 -5.40
N THR A 24 0.95 -21.56 -4.80
CA THR A 24 0.41 -22.80 -4.23
C THR A 24 -0.94 -23.19 -4.83
N GLY A 25 -1.60 -22.32 -5.59
CA GLY A 25 -2.96 -22.52 -6.08
C GLY A 25 -4.03 -22.50 -4.98
N ARG A 26 -3.65 -22.25 -3.72
CA ARG A 26 -4.61 -22.16 -2.61
C ARG A 26 -5.49 -20.94 -2.76
N GLN A 27 -6.76 -21.10 -2.47
CA GLN A 27 -7.75 -20.04 -2.50
C GLN A 27 -8.02 -19.50 -1.10
N LYS A 28 -8.28 -18.20 -1.02
CA LYS A 28 -8.62 -17.49 0.20
C LYS A 28 -9.62 -16.38 -0.09
N ALA A 29 -10.64 -16.26 0.74
CA ALA A 29 -11.56 -15.13 0.70
C ALA A 29 -10.86 -13.85 1.19
N ILE A 30 -10.92 -12.80 0.38
CA ILE A 30 -10.53 -11.43 0.72
C ILE A 30 -11.72 -10.67 1.28
N THR A 31 -12.90 -10.89 0.69
CA THR A 31 -14.19 -10.48 1.25
C THR A 31 -15.11 -11.68 1.41
N ASP A 32 -16.05 -11.59 2.35
CA ASP A 32 -17.15 -12.53 2.45
C ASP A 32 -18.26 -12.21 1.42
N LYS A 33 -19.34 -13.00 1.45
CA LYS A 33 -20.51 -12.86 0.57
C LYS A 33 -21.31 -11.56 0.77
N THR A 34 -21.00 -10.80 1.82
CA THR A 34 -21.60 -9.49 2.11
C THR A 34 -20.68 -8.34 1.70
N GLY A 35 -19.51 -8.65 1.12
CA GLY A 35 -18.50 -7.67 0.77
C GLY A 35 -17.63 -7.21 1.94
N ARG A 36 -17.76 -7.80 3.15
CA ARG A 36 -16.93 -7.46 4.30
C ARG A 36 -15.53 -8.05 4.16
N PHE A 37 -14.50 -7.28 4.47
CA PHE A 37 -13.12 -7.74 4.43
C PHE A 37 -12.87 -8.82 5.48
N VAL A 38 -12.41 -9.99 5.02
CA VAL A 38 -12.01 -11.10 5.89
C VAL A 38 -10.62 -10.82 6.44
N GLY A 39 -10.47 -10.85 7.77
CA GLY A 39 -9.18 -10.59 8.42
C GLY A 39 -8.72 -9.14 8.31
N PHE A 40 -9.65 -8.19 8.37
CA PHE A 40 -9.39 -6.76 8.25
C PHE A 40 -8.28 -6.29 9.22
N PRO A 41 -7.18 -5.70 8.70
CA PRO A 41 -6.01 -5.36 9.52
C PRO A 41 -6.11 -4.00 10.24
N GLY A 42 -7.25 -3.29 10.11
CA GLY A 42 -7.40 -1.92 10.59
C GLY A 42 -6.87 -0.87 9.61
N ILE A 43 -6.96 0.40 10.01
CA ILE A 43 -6.50 1.55 9.24
C ILE A 43 -5.50 2.35 10.10
N VAL A 44 -4.45 2.87 9.47
CA VAL A 44 -3.43 3.69 10.14
C VAL A 44 -3.70 5.17 9.89
N LYS A 45 -3.45 5.99 10.91
CA LYS A 45 -3.52 7.46 10.84
C LYS A 45 -4.87 7.99 10.36
N GLU A 46 -5.96 7.32 10.73
CA GLU A 46 -7.33 7.73 10.38
C GLU A 46 -7.57 9.23 10.62
N LYS A 47 -7.17 9.74 11.80
CA LYS A 47 -7.34 11.14 12.20
C LYS A 47 -6.68 12.18 11.27
N GLU A 48 -5.71 11.79 10.44
CA GLU A 48 -5.00 12.72 9.55
C GLU A 48 -5.85 13.11 8.32
N TRP A 49 -6.86 12.32 7.96
CA TRP A 49 -7.67 12.53 6.75
C TRP A 49 -9.18 12.39 6.98
N THR A 50 -9.62 11.85 8.13
CA THR A 50 -11.05 11.70 8.43
C THR A 50 -11.83 13.00 8.47
N SER A 51 -11.18 14.16 8.61
CA SER A 51 -11.84 15.48 8.49
C SER A 51 -12.42 15.74 7.10
N HIS A 52 -12.02 14.97 6.09
CA HIS A 52 -12.53 15.04 4.72
C HIS A 52 -13.70 14.07 4.47
N LEU A 53 -14.03 13.21 5.45
CA LEU A 53 -15.18 12.31 5.34
C LEU A 53 -16.48 13.09 5.49
N THR A 54 -17.42 12.81 4.59
CA THR A 54 -18.81 13.24 4.70
C THR A 54 -19.63 12.16 5.40
N GLU A 55 -20.91 12.44 5.64
CA GLU A 55 -21.85 11.47 6.25
C GLU A 55 -22.02 10.20 5.40
N GLU A 56 -21.77 10.29 4.08
CA GLU A 56 -21.85 9.17 3.16
C GLU A 56 -20.59 8.28 3.21
N GLY A 57 -19.45 8.82 3.63
CA GLY A 57 -18.20 8.09 3.77
C GLY A 57 -18.34 6.86 4.67
N CYS A 58 -17.71 5.74 4.29
CA CYS A 58 -17.85 4.46 4.99
C CYS A 58 -16.50 3.87 5.40
N LEU A 59 -16.25 3.84 6.71
CA LEU A 59 -15.06 3.22 7.31
C LEU A 59 -15.31 1.82 7.87
N GLU A 60 -16.55 1.34 7.84
CA GLU A 60 -16.80 -0.07 8.11
C GLU A 60 -16.02 -0.91 7.09
N PRO A 61 -15.41 -2.04 7.49
CA PRO A 61 -14.57 -2.84 6.60
C PRO A 61 -15.41 -3.64 5.61
N VAL A 62 -16.11 -2.94 4.72
CA VAL A 62 -17.02 -3.46 3.71
C VAL A 62 -16.83 -2.69 2.41
N ILE A 63 -16.87 -3.42 1.29
CA ILE A 63 -16.92 -2.81 -0.03
C ILE A 63 -18.31 -2.17 -0.18
N ARG A 64 -18.39 -0.84 -0.06
CA ARG A 64 -19.60 -0.05 -0.36
C ARG A 64 -19.49 0.58 -1.76
N TYR A 65 -18.35 1.22 -2.02
CA TYR A 65 -18.04 1.87 -3.30
C TYR A 65 -17.06 1.04 -4.11
N ARG A 66 -16.49 1.65 -5.16
CA ARG A 66 -15.55 1.01 -6.06
C ARG A 66 -14.31 0.54 -5.31
N THR A 67 -14.04 -0.75 -5.32
CA THR A 67 -12.80 -1.33 -4.80
C THR A 67 -12.07 -2.03 -5.91
N GLU A 68 -10.79 -1.76 -6.07
CA GLU A 68 -9.96 -2.37 -7.10
C GLU A 68 -8.96 -3.34 -6.49
N PHE A 69 -8.64 -4.37 -7.25
CA PHE A 69 -7.73 -5.44 -6.89
C PHE A 69 -6.74 -5.65 -8.02
N GLY A 70 -5.46 -5.74 -7.69
CA GLY A 70 -4.45 -5.91 -8.72
C GLY A 70 -3.08 -6.31 -8.19
N LYS A 71 -2.16 -6.56 -9.11
CA LYS A 71 -0.75 -6.76 -8.79
C LYS A 71 -0.11 -5.40 -8.51
N PHE A 72 0.71 -5.32 -7.47
CA PHE A 72 1.47 -4.12 -7.14
C PHE A 72 2.88 -4.19 -7.73
N ASP A 73 3.58 -5.28 -7.42
CA ASP A 73 4.92 -5.61 -7.93
C ASP A 73 5.08 -7.14 -8.02
N GLU A 74 6.30 -7.63 -8.22
CA GLU A 74 6.59 -9.07 -8.33
C GLU A 74 6.33 -9.87 -7.05
N HIS A 75 6.22 -9.20 -5.90
CA HIS A 75 6.15 -9.83 -4.58
C HIS A 75 4.84 -9.55 -3.84
N SER A 76 4.00 -8.68 -4.39
CA SER A 76 2.80 -8.24 -3.69
C SER A 76 1.65 -7.84 -4.62
N TYR A 77 0.46 -7.91 -4.04
CA TYR A 77 -0.78 -7.42 -4.62
C TYR A 77 -1.28 -6.20 -3.83
N ILE A 78 -2.16 -5.42 -4.44
CA ILE A 78 -2.76 -4.23 -3.84
C ILE A 78 -4.28 -4.32 -3.90
N ILE A 79 -4.90 -3.90 -2.80
CA ILE A 79 -6.32 -3.55 -2.72
C ILE A 79 -6.39 -2.03 -2.65
N ARG A 80 -7.19 -1.40 -3.50
CA ARG A 80 -7.53 0.03 -3.41
C ARG A 80 -9.01 0.15 -3.10
N TRP A 81 -9.33 0.57 -1.89
CA TRP A 81 -10.67 0.61 -1.35
C TRP A 81 -11.15 2.06 -1.28
N GLN A 82 -12.12 2.41 -2.13
CA GLN A 82 -12.77 3.72 -2.06
C GLN A 82 -13.76 3.72 -0.88
N VAL A 83 -13.47 4.57 0.10
CA VAL A 83 -14.32 4.77 1.29
C VAL A 83 -15.29 5.94 1.11
N GLN A 84 -14.98 6.84 0.16
CA GLN A 84 -15.84 7.95 -0.23
C GLN A 84 -15.60 8.26 -1.72
N PRO A 85 -16.63 8.29 -2.57
CA PRO A 85 -16.49 8.74 -3.95
C PRO A 85 -16.37 10.27 -4.03
N ASP A 86 -16.01 10.81 -5.19
CA ASP A 86 -16.17 12.24 -5.44
C ASP A 86 -17.64 12.60 -5.67
N GLY A 87 -17.96 13.89 -5.62
CA GLY A 87 -19.34 14.33 -5.74
C GLY A 87 -20.02 14.06 -7.08
N MET A 88 -19.26 13.71 -8.13
CA MET A 88 -19.80 13.21 -9.41
C MET A 88 -20.62 11.93 -9.23
N TYR A 89 -20.35 11.15 -8.19
CA TYR A 89 -21.07 9.92 -7.91
C TYR A 89 -22.55 10.14 -7.59
N TRP A 90 -22.90 11.32 -7.09
CA TRP A 90 -24.27 11.72 -6.78
C TRP A 90 -24.96 12.43 -7.93
N ALA A 91 -24.25 12.66 -9.04
CA ALA A 91 -24.80 13.31 -10.20
C ALA A 91 -25.87 12.42 -10.85
N ASP A 92 -27.03 13.00 -11.15
CA ASP A 92 -28.02 12.36 -12.00
C ASP A 92 -27.57 12.34 -13.47
N GLU A 93 -28.39 11.76 -14.35
CA GLU A 93 -28.07 11.58 -15.78
C GLU A 93 -27.85 12.91 -16.51
N ASP A 94 -28.44 14.01 -16.02
CA ASP A 94 -28.30 15.36 -16.58
C ASP A 94 -27.16 16.16 -15.92
N GLY A 95 -26.45 15.57 -14.95
CA GLY A 95 -25.30 16.17 -14.27
C GLY A 95 -25.66 17.09 -13.10
N PHE A 96 -26.91 17.10 -12.65
CA PHE A 96 -27.34 17.80 -11.43
C PHE A 96 -27.17 16.90 -10.20
N GLY A 97 -27.13 17.49 -8.99
CA GLY A 97 -26.96 16.74 -7.74
C GLY A 97 -25.51 16.45 -7.33
N MET A 98 -24.53 16.97 -8.08
CA MET A 98 -23.12 16.93 -7.67
C MET A 98 -22.89 17.60 -6.31
N THR A 99 -22.06 16.96 -5.49
CA THR A 99 -21.59 17.52 -4.22
C THR A 99 -20.14 17.99 -4.35
N PRO A 100 -19.62 18.83 -3.42
CA PRO A 100 -18.20 19.18 -3.38
C PRO A 100 -17.33 18.10 -2.72
N ASP A 101 -17.80 16.85 -2.62
CA ASP A 101 -17.13 15.78 -1.87
C ASP A 101 -15.81 15.37 -2.52
N GLU A 102 -14.79 15.21 -1.68
CA GLU A 102 -13.50 14.70 -2.12
C GLU A 102 -13.49 13.17 -2.14
N GLU A 103 -12.98 12.57 -3.22
CA GLU A 103 -12.76 11.13 -3.26
C GLU A 103 -11.68 10.71 -2.26
N ILE A 104 -11.98 9.71 -1.43
CA ILE A 104 -11.03 9.12 -0.49
C ILE A 104 -10.88 7.64 -0.82
N THR A 105 -9.64 7.26 -1.13
CA THR A 105 -9.26 5.86 -1.37
C THR A 105 -8.16 5.46 -0.40
N LEU A 106 -8.32 4.31 0.22
CA LEU A 106 -7.32 3.62 1.04
C LEU A 106 -6.65 2.52 0.22
N TYR A 107 -5.48 2.06 0.64
CA TYR A 107 -4.86 0.88 0.09
C TYR A 107 -4.25 -0.02 1.16
N ALA A 108 -4.22 -1.32 0.87
CA ALA A 108 -3.46 -2.31 1.62
C ALA A 108 -2.72 -3.24 0.64
N LEU A 109 -1.59 -3.78 1.07
CA LEU A 109 -0.82 -4.75 0.31
C LEU A 109 -1.07 -6.16 0.83
N LEU A 110 -1.12 -7.11 -0.10
CA LEU A 110 -1.14 -8.55 0.19
C LEU A 110 0.16 -9.19 -0.27
N ASP A 111 0.59 -10.22 0.44
CA ASP A 111 1.64 -11.12 -0.05
C ASP A 111 1.14 -12.02 -1.20
N LEU A 112 2.04 -12.83 -1.75
CA LEU A 112 1.71 -13.77 -2.85
C LEU A 112 0.75 -14.90 -2.46
N ASP A 113 0.39 -15.01 -1.18
CA ASP A 113 -0.54 -15.99 -0.64
C ASP A 113 -1.86 -15.33 -0.15
N GLY A 114 -2.05 -14.03 -0.40
CA GLY A 114 -3.28 -13.31 -0.07
C GLY A 114 -3.41 -12.92 1.41
N ASN A 115 -2.29 -12.78 2.12
CA ASN A 115 -2.27 -12.28 3.50
C ASN A 115 -1.93 -10.79 3.52
N TYR A 116 -2.64 -10.02 4.35
CA TYR A 116 -2.32 -8.62 4.58
C TYR A 116 -0.90 -8.47 5.11
N ILE A 117 -0.08 -7.68 4.41
CA ILE A 117 1.26 -7.29 4.86
C ILE A 117 1.15 -6.25 5.98
N GLY A 118 0.07 -5.48 6.00
CA GLY A 118 -0.20 -4.49 7.04
C GLY A 118 -1.58 -3.85 6.90
N PRO A 119 -1.89 -2.90 7.81
CA PRO A 119 -3.14 -2.14 7.82
C PRO A 119 -3.31 -1.26 6.58
N PHE A 120 -4.56 -0.86 6.32
CA PHE A 120 -4.89 0.10 5.28
C PHE A 120 -4.26 1.47 5.57
N ARG A 121 -3.85 2.15 4.50
CA ARG A 121 -3.25 3.48 4.51
C ARG A 121 -3.95 4.36 3.49
N VAL A 122 -3.91 5.66 3.70
CA VAL A 122 -4.46 6.59 2.72
C VAL A 122 -3.68 6.51 1.40
N TYR A 123 -4.39 6.33 0.29
CA TYR A 123 -3.84 6.34 -1.07
C TYR A 123 -4.09 7.69 -1.74
N LYS A 124 -5.30 8.23 -1.59
CA LYS A 124 -5.76 9.46 -2.23
C LYS A 124 -6.80 10.16 -1.34
N VAL A 125 -6.72 11.49 -1.28
CA VAL A 125 -7.78 12.39 -0.76
C VAL A 125 -7.91 13.53 -1.77
N GLY A 126 -9.05 13.61 -2.45
CA GLY A 126 -9.26 14.55 -3.56
C GLY A 126 -8.14 14.41 -4.60
N ILE A 127 -7.47 15.51 -4.95
CA ILE A 127 -6.35 15.47 -5.91
C ILE A 127 -5.02 14.99 -5.30
N LYS A 128 -4.90 14.94 -3.98
CA LYS A 128 -3.65 14.60 -3.29
C LYS A 128 -3.47 13.08 -3.23
N ARG A 129 -2.29 12.60 -3.60
CA ARG A 129 -1.90 11.19 -3.51
C ARG A 129 -0.85 10.99 -2.42
N TYR A 130 -1.00 9.90 -1.68
CA TYR A 130 -0.21 9.58 -0.49
C TYR A 130 0.44 8.19 -0.61
N LEU A 131 0.63 7.70 -1.85
CA LEU A 131 1.33 6.45 -2.06
C LEU A 131 2.78 6.61 -1.59
N GLU A 132 3.02 6.22 -0.34
CA GLU A 132 4.38 6.03 0.16
C GLU A 132 5.01 4.93 -0.69
N PRO A 133 6.15 5.19 -1.37
CA PRO A 133 6.85 4.12 -2.06
C PRO A 133 7.16 3.01 -1.04
N PRO A 134 7.12 1.73 -1.44
CA PRO A 134 7.52 0.65 -0.55
C PRO A 134 8.90 1.00 0.00
N VAL A 135 9.03 1.01 1.33
CA VAL A 135 10.32 1.26 1.97
C VAL A 135 11.27 0.20 1.42
N VAL A 136 12.18 0.59 0.53
CA VAL A 136 13.27 -0.27 0.08
C VAL A 136 14.03 -0.59 1.35
N ARG A 137 13.86 -1.79 1.89
CA ARG A 137 14.70 -2.28 2.96
C ARG A 137 16.08 -2.42 2.34
N GLU A 138 16.93 -1.42 2.52
CA GLU A 138 18.34 -1.58 2.20
C GLU A 138 18.80 -2.88 2.90
N PRO A 139 19.44 -3.81 2.19
CA PRO A 139 19.99 -4.99 2.84
C PRO A 139 20.87 -4.51 3.98
N VAL A 140 20.59 -4.98 5.20
CA VAL A 140 21.39 -4.65 6.39
C VAL A 140 22.84 -4.92 6.02
N ARG A 141 23.64 -3.87 5.87
CA ARG A 141 25.07 -4.03 5.60
C ARG A 141 25.63 -4.92 6.71
N PRO A 142 26.25 -6.07 6.38
CA PRO A 142 26.89 -6.87 7.42
C PRO A 142 27.89 -5.96 8.16
N PRO A 143 28.03 -6.12 9.49
CA PRO A 143 28.94 -5.29 10.26
C PRO A 143 30.31 -5.32 9.61
N GLN A 144 30.82 -4.14 9.23
CA GLN A 144 32.14 -4.05 8.62
C GLN A 144 33.15 -4.63 9.62
N PRO A 145 34.04 -5.56 9.20
CA PRO A 145 35.11 -6.00 10.07
C PRO A 145 35.94 -4.77 10.48
N ALA A 146 36.20 -4.62 11.77
CA ALA A 146 36.89 -3.47 12.34
C ALA A 146 38.16 -3.14 11.53
N GLU A 147 38.30 -1.89 11.09
CA GLU A 147 39.51 -1.44 10.40
C GLU A 147 40.73 -1.72 11.30
N PRO A 148 41.76 -2.44 10.80
CA PRO A 148 42.98 -2.61 11.58
C PRO A 148 43.64 -1.23 11.79
N PRO A 149 44.24 -0.99 12.97
CA PRO A 149 44.76 0.33 13.32
C PRO A 149 45.77 0.81 12.27
N LYS A 150 45.56 2.03 11.78
CA LYS A 150 46.43 2.69 10.78
C LYS A 150 47.87 2.69 11.29
N LYS A 151 48.76 1.97 10.60
CA LYS A 151 50.19 2.01 10.88
C LYS A 151 50.72 3.42 10.60
N SER A 152 51.07 4.13 11.67
CA SER A 152 51.81 5.39 11.62
C SER A 152 53.12 5.18 10.84
N ARG A 153 53.25 5.84 9.68
CA ARG A 153 54.51 5.95 8.96
C ARG A 153 55.45 6.86 9.76
N ARG A 154 56.33 6.26 10.56
CA ARG A 154 57.50 6.98 11.09
C ARG A 154 58.43 7.31 9.92
N SER A 155 58.52 8.61 9.63
CA SER A 155 59.59 9.21 8.82
C SER A 155 60.95 8.85 9.43
N TRP A 156 61.82 8.22 8.64
CA TRP A 156 63.24 8.11 8.96
C TRP A 156 64.02 8.80 7.85
N ILE A 157 64.41 10.04 8.13
CA ILE A 157 65.43 10.75 7.35
C ILE A 157 66.78 10.19 7.82
N LYS A 158 67.50 9.52 6.93
CA LYS A 158 68.96 9.40 7.06
C LYS A 158 69.61 9.90 5.78
N GLY A 159 70.35 10.98 5.94
CA GLY A 159 71.14 11.59 4.88
C GLY A 159 72.45 10.86 4.61
N TRP A 160 72.90 11.08 3.37
CA TRP A 160 74.27 11.12 2.85
C TRP A 160 75.10 9.83 2.83
N TRP A 161 75.60 9.46 1.64
CA TRP A 161 76.99 9.71 1.17
C TRP A 161 77.03 9.56 -0.37
N LYS A 162 77.49 10.60 -1.10
CA LYS A 162 77.97 10.46 -2.49
C LYS A 162 79.50 10.55 -2.45
N ARG A 163 80.16 9.51 -2.96
CA ARG A 163 81.61 9.48 -3.21
C ARG A 163 81.88 9.84 -4.68
N ARG A 164 83.05 10.47 -4.87
CA ARG A 164 83.71 10.94 -6.09
C ARG A 164 83.26 12.28 -6.63
#